data_AF-A0A356Z0G7-F1
#
_entry.id   AF-A0A356Z0G7-F1
#
_cell.length_a   1.000
_cell.length_b   1.000
_cell.length_c   1.000
_cell.angle_alpha   90.00
_cell.angle_beta   90.00
_cell.angle_gamma   90.00
#
_symmetry.space_group_name_H-M   'P 1'
#
loop_
_entity.id
_entity.type
_entity.pdbx_description
1 polymer ?
#
loop_
_entity_poly.entity_id
_entity_poly.type
_entity_poly.pdbx_seq_one_letter_code
_entity_poly.pdbx_strand_id
1 'polypeptide(L)'
;MKRRDFIKVSSAAGMAGLVGRGYDAFENPFDARVEGFELHPFIKEHPEAVFINLTSVKEKTDAKAIYDAAFKLSGEMFVKAGKGKGYPNSTKITCKPNWTSSRIDKNDPAANLGITTDNNFIEGFLNGVKTKGPQEFYLRECASPNSWTANGYLPMCERNNFNLKNLSTTDFWDLGDEIIFKKIDGVVFKEAGYMAPMNAPDTFLINIAKFKSHQMGITASIKNLQGITGRKFHQFCGGHFDIFKSYDKRYHPYFQPDYMARVAGLHKKHVAAGIPRWDTVMDRPPYGGGLFMEQWVNRMLDSFSVTPTGINIVEGVYGRDGDGFAGGPHNGKAKDYMSNNIIFGKDAFRVDIITHWLAGHEPGNFGLFHIGIERGLSNVLDPNDIPVYLWEDGKARKVKLESLKRTPLVTYYLRRNTNGQNEDKYHLCDEPFDYSSWKKGTLSKAETPAIKALGTDSNDKVVMEVSVPEKGDVYVDILNRHGELVWRMHADNLEAGTHQVVWDGFSSPGLYNTYVKGMGWDAESEMVIYT
;
A
#
# COMPACT_ATOMS: atom_id res chain seq x y z
N MET A 1 21.80 37.95 12.15
CA MET A 1 22.71 38.14 10.99
C MET A 1 22.02 39.08 9.99
N LYS A 2 22.72 40.06 9.39
CA LYS A 2 22.07 40.99 8.44
C LYS A 2 21.94 40.31 7.06
N ARG A 3 20.82 40.54 6.35
CA ARG A 3 20.49 39.94 5.03
C ARG A 3 21.61 40.04 3.98
N ARG A 4 22.46 41.06 4.07
CA ARG A 4 23.60 41.29 3.15
C ARG A 4 24.81 40.40 3.43
N ASP A 5 24.98 39.93 4.67
CA ASP A 5 26.07 39.03 5.03
C ASP A 5 25.76 37.59 4.60
N PHE A 6 24.48 37.21 4.61
CA PHE A 6 24.00 35.89 4.17
C PHE A 6 24.20 35.67 2.66
N ILE A 7 23.86 36.65 1.81
CA ILE A 7 24.04 36.55 0.34
C ILE A 7 25.51 36.36 -0.05
N LYS A 8 26.45 36.93 0.72
CA LYS A 8 27.90 36.73 0.50
C LYS A 8 28.36 35.32 0.84
N VAL A 9 27.75 34.66 1.83
CA VAL A 9 28.05 33.26 2.16
C VAL A 9 27.50 32.32 1.09
N SER A 10 26.30 32.58 0.57
CA SER A 10 25.68 31.78 -0.50
C SER A 10 26.48 31.83 -1.81
N SER A 11 27.06 32.98 -2.14
CA SER A 11 27.87 33.16 -3.36
C SER A 11 29.30 32.63 -3.22
N ALA A 12 29.83 32.52 -1.99
CA ALA A 12 31.12 31.89 -1.74
C ALA A 12 31.04 30.34 -1.77
N ALA A 13 29.96 29.76 -1.26
CA ALA A 13 29.73 28.30 -1.31
C ALA A 13 29.63 27.77 -2.75
N GLY A 14 29.04 28.55 -3.68
CA GLY A 14 28.93 28.19 -5.09
C GLY A 14 30.25 28.12 -5.87
N MET A 15 31.33 28.73 -5.37
CA MET A 15 32.65 28.72 -6.03
C MET A 15 33.65 27.73 -5.41
N ALA A 16 33.43 27.29 -4.17
CA ALA A 16 34.28 26.30 -3.49
C ALA A 16 33.87 24.84 -3.76
N GLY A 17 32.68 24.60 -4.31
CA GLY A 17 32.11 23.26 -4.54
C GLY A 17 32.68 22.45 -5.72
N LEU A 18 33.82 22.85 -6.31
CA LEU A 18 34.42 22.09 -7.43
C LEU A 18 35.37 20.96 -6.98
N VAL A 19 35.69 20.84 -5.69
CA VAL A 19 36.56 19.76 -5.17
C VAL A 19 36.13 19.37 -3.74
N GLY A 20 35.00 18.66 -3.60
CA GLY A 20 34.53 18.19 -2.29
C GLY A 20 33.14 17.55 -2.38
N ARG A 21 32.85 16.60 -1.47
CA ARG A 21 31.60 15.82 -1.40
C ARG A 21 30.36 16.69 -1.59
N GLY A 22 29.40 16.21 -2.38
CA GLY A 22 28.19 16.96 -2.74
C GLY A 22 27.40 17.42 -1.51
N TYR A 23 26.97 18.68 -1.52
CA TYR A 23 26.16 19.28 -0.49
C TYR A 23 24.70 18.81 -0.60
N ASP A 24 24.12 18.28 0.49
CA ASP A 24 22.68 18.09 0.62
C ASP A 24 22.03 19.44 1.00
N ALA A 25 21.82 20.30 0.00
CA ALA A 25 21.16 21.59 0.19
C ALA A 25 19.63 21.42 0.25
N PHE A 26 19.01 21.66 1.41
CA PHE A 26 17.55 21.73 1.52
C PHE A 26 17.06 23.10 1.10
N GLU A 27 16.53 23.29 -0.10
CA GLU A 27 15.91 24.59 -0.41
C GLU A 27 14.64 24.88 0.41
N ASN A 28 14.53 26.15 0.82
CA ASN A 28 13.51 26.80 1.65
C ASN A 28 12.08 26.23 1.55
N PRO A 29 11.55 25.57 2.59
CA PRO A 29 10.14 25.19 2.68
C PRO A 29 9.21 26.40 2.86
N PHE A 30 9.70 27.54 3.36
CA PHE A 30 8.88 28.65 3.86
C PHE A 30 8.77 29.86 2.92
N ASP A 31 9.57 29.92 1.85
CA ASP A 31 9.45 30.96 0.79
C ASP A 31 8.91 30.39 -0.53
N ALA A 32 8.62 29.08 -0.57
CA ALA A 32 7.85 28.47 -1.64
C ALA A 32 6.37 28.62 -1.29
N ARG A 33 5.58 29.30 -2.14
CA ARG A 33 4.12 29.15 -2.10
C ARG A 33 3.82 27.65 -2.07
N VAL A 34 3.12 27.19 -1.03
CA VAL A 34 2.69 25.80 -0.93
C VAL A 34 1.72 25.56 -2.09
N GLU A 35 2.23 24.90 -3.12
CA GLU A 35 1.51 24.66 -4.39
C GLU A 35 1.31 23.16 -4.64
N GLY A 36 1.72 22.30 -3.68
CA GLY A 36 1.63 20.86 -3.81
C GLY A 36 1.54 20.09 -2.49
N PHE A 37 1.55 18.76 -2.62
CA PHE A 37 1.59 17.78 -1.54
C PHE A 37 2.52 16.62 -1.90
N GLU A 38 2.97 15.88 -0.90
CA GLU A 38 3.75 14.65 -1.09
C GLU A 38 3.49 13.67 0.07
N LEU A 39 4.00 12.44 -0.06
CA LEU A 39 4.08 11.52 1.07
C LEU A 39 5.15 11.98 2.06
N HIS A 40 4.98 11.61 3.33
CA HIS A 40 5.98 11.79 4.37
C HIS A 40 7.36 11.32 3.88
N PRO A 41 8.45 12.08 4.09
CA PRO A 41 9.75 11.79 3.48
C PRO A 41 10.25 10.36 3.71
N PHE A 42 10.11 9.85 4.94
CA PHE A 42 10.49 8.47 5.24
C PHE A 42 9.66 7.42 4.48
N ILE A 43 8.34 7.63 4.30
CA ILE A 43 7.50 6.71 3.50
C ILE A 43 7.90 6.78 2.02
N LYS A 44 8.22 7.98 1.53
CA LYS A 44 8.59 8.22 0.13
C LYS A 44 9.89 7.50 -0.25
N GLU A 45 10.91 7.64 0.59
CA GLU A 45 12.27 7.15 0.33
C GLU A 45 12.43 5.64 0.61
N HIS A 46 11.50 5.02 1.33
CA HIS A 46 11.51 3.58 1.63
C HIS A 46 10.35 2.82 0.96
N PRO A 47 10.32 2.70 -0.38
CA PRO A 47 9.27 1.93 -1.07
C PRO A 47 9.29 0.44 -0.72
N GLU A 48 10.41 -0.08 -0.22
CA GLU A 48 10.60 -1.45 0.24
C GLU A 48 10.00 -1.73 1.63
N ALA A 49 9.64 -0.70 2.38
CA ALA A 49 9.14 -0.84 3.76
C ALA A 49 7.62 -0.99 3.82
N VAL A 50 7.16 -1.66 4.88
CA VAL A 50 5.75 -1.71 5.29
C VAL A 50 5.59 -1.10 6.66
N PHE A 51 4.58 -0.28 6.81
CA PHE A 51 4.25 0.45 8.02
C PHE A 51 2.95 -0.07 8.61
N ILE A 52 2.92 -0.15 9.94
CA ILE A 52 1.78 -0.62 10.72
C ILE A 52 1.37 0.49 11.68
N ASN A 53 0.19 1.06 11.48
CA ASN A 53 -0.42 1.94 12.46
C ASN A 53 -1.44 1.15 13.30
N LEU A 54 -1.21 1.12 14.61
CA LEU A 54 -2.12 0.47 15.55
C LEU A 54 -3.19 1.46 15.99
N THR A 55 -4.46 1.08 15.86
CA THR A 55 -5.58 1.91 16.34
C THR A 55 -6.04 1.45 17.71
N SER A 56 -6.79 2.31 18.41
CA SER A 56 -7.41 1.99 19.70
C SER A 56 -8.93 1.95 19.62
N VAL A 57 -9.48 1.73 18.42
CA VAL A 57 -10.94 1.65 18.21
C VAL A 57 -11.47 0.43 18.96
N LYS A 58 -12.49 0.63 19.78
CA LYS A 58 -13.04 -0.42 20.66
C LYS A 58 -14.04 -1.30 19.94
N GLU A 59 -14.84 -0.71 19.06
CA GLU A 59 -15.96 -1.36 18.39
C GLU A 59 -16.04 -0.92 16.93
N LYS A 60 -16.38 -1.86 16.04
CA LYS A 60 -16.52 -1.60 14.60
C LYS A 60 -17.64 -0.62 14.23
N THR A 61 -18.52 -0.31 15.19
CA THR A 61 -19.63 0.65 15.04
C THR A 61 -19.29 2.06 15.54
N ASP A 62 -18.11 2.27 16.11
CA ASP A 62 -17.66 3.59 16.58
C ASP A 62 -17.19 4.46 15.41
N ALA A 63 -18.16 5.04 14.70
CA ALA A 63 -17.93 5.85 13.51
C ALA A 63 -16.93 6.99 13.74
N LYS A 64 -17.01 7.66 14.91
CA LYS A 64 -16.13 8.79 15.22
C LYS A 64 -14.69 8.33 15.46
N ALA A 65 -14.49 7.29 16.26
CA ALA A 65 -13.14 6.78 16.51
C ALA A 65 -12.47 6.25 15.23
N ILE A 66 -13.23 5.60 14.34
CA ILE A 66 -12.74 5.14 13.03
C ILE A 66 -12.34 6.34 12.15
N TYR A 67 -13.20 7.35 12.06
CA TYR A 67 -12.92 8.57 11.31
C TYR A 67 -11.67 9.28 11.82
N ASP A 68 -11.58 9.51 13.14
CA ASP A 68 -10.48 10.26 13.76
C ASP A 68 -9.15 9.54 13.57
N ALA A 69 -9.12 8.20 13.69
CA ALA A 69 -7.93 7.41 13.46
C ALA A 69 -7.44 7.56 12.00
N ALA A 70 -8.35 7.47 11.03
CA ALA A 70 -8.02 7.61 9.61
C ALA A 70 -7.59 9.03 9.23
N PHE A 71 -8.25 10.04 9.79
CA PHE A 71 -7.94 11.45 9.60
C PHE A 71 -6.56 11.80 10.17
N LYS A 72 -6.26 11.32 11.38
CA LYS A 72 -4.94 11.50 12.00
C LYS A 72 -3.84 10.85 11.14
N LEU A 73 -4.02 9.57 10.79
CA LEU A 73 -3.04 8.82 10.01
C LEU A 73 -2.74 9.50 8.66
N SER A 74 -3.76 9.86 7.89
CA SER A 74 -3.56 10.56 6.62
C SER A 74 -2.90 11.95 6.79
N GLY A 75 -3.21 12.65 7.89
CA GLY A 75 -2.57 13.89 8.27
C GLY A 75 -1.07 13.77 8.57
N GLU A 76 -0.61 12.59 9.01
CA GLU A 76 0.80 12.26 9.25
C GLU A 76 1.48 11.74 7.98
N MET A 77 0.78 10.94 7.17
CA MET A 77 1.31 10.31 5.95
C MET A 77 1.54 11.28 4.80
N PHE A 78 0.80 12.39 4.76
CA PHE A 78 0.88 13.39 3.70
C PHE A 78 1.38 14.73 4.23
N VAL A 79 2.32 15.33 3.51
CA VAL A 79 2.94 16.61 3.85
C VAL A 79 2.67 17.63 2.74
N LYS A 80 2.74 18.92 3.11
CA LYS A 80 2.68 20.02 2.14
C LYS A 80 4.00 20.09 1.39
N ALA A 81 3.94 20.35 0.08
CA ALA A 81 5.12 20.51 -0.75
C ALA A 81 5.19 21.93 -1.34
N GLY A 82 6.40 22.48 -1.36
CA GLY A 82 6.68 23.74 -2.03
C GLY A 82 6.63 23.62 -3.55
N LYS A 83 6.56 24.76 -4.24
CA LYS A 83 6.58 24.84 -5.70
C LYS A 83 7.71 24.01 -6.33
N GLY A 84 7.36 23.15 -7.29
CA GLY A 84 8.31 22.29 -8.02
C GLY A 84 8.76 21.03 -7.25
N LYS A 85 8.25 20.80 -6.04
CA LYS A 85 8.48 19.59 -5.24
C LYS A 85 7.17 18.80 -5.10
N GLY A 86 7.27 17.47 -5.06
CA GLY A 86 6.10 16.59 -4.93
C GLY A 86 5.09 16.73 -6.07
N TYR A 87 3.82 16.52 -5.74
CA TYR A 87 2.68 16.61 -6.66
C TYR A 87 2.01 17.98 -6.55
N PRO A 88 1.67 18.65 -7.67
CA PRO A 88 0.91 19.89 -7.61
C PRO A 88 -0.49 19.65 -7.03
N ASN A 89 -1.08 20.67 -6.39
CA ASN A 89 -2.43 20.58 -5.82
C ASN A 89 -3.54 20.35 -6.86
N SER A 90 -3.23 20.56 -8.14
CA SER A 90 -4.10 20.19 -9.29
C SER A 90 -4.06 18.70 -9.63
N THR A 91 -3.20 17.91 -8.98
CA THR A 91 -3.16 16.45 -9.16
C THR A 91 -4.48 15.84 -8.68
N LYS A 92 -5.08 14.99 -9.51
CA LYS A 92 -6.33 14.32 -9.17
C LYS A 92 -6.06 13.15 -8.25
N ILE A 93 -6.66 13.16 -7.07
CA ILE A 93 -6.63 12.01 -6.18
C ILE A 93 -7.62 10.98 -6.72
N THR A 94 -7.11 9.83 -7.14
CA THR A 94 -7.96 8.67 -7.42
C THR A 94 -7.94 7.77 -6.18
N CYS A 95 -9.10 7.27 -5.78
CA CYS A 95 -9.20 6.40 -4.62
C CYS A 95 -9.93 5.12 -5.00
N LYS A 96 -9.36 4.00 -4.56
CA LYS A 96 -9.96 2.68 -4.68
C LYS A 96 -10.17 2.08 -3.29
N PRO A 97 -11.32 2.32 -2.64
CA PRO A 97 -11.72 1.56 -1.45
C PRO A 97 -12.07 0.12 -1.81
N ASN A 98 -12.06 -0.81 -0.85
CA ASN A 98 -12.63 -2.13 -1.08
C ASN A 98 -14.14 -2.08 -1.02
N TRP A 99 -14.76 -2.49 -2.11
CA TRP A 99 -16.21 -2.53 -2.20
C TRP A 99 -16.65 -3.77 -2.96
N THR A 100 -17.80 -4.30 -2.55
CA THR A 100 -18.44 -5.44 -3.20
C THR A 100 -19.93 -5.46 -2.85
N SER A 101 -20.67 -6.43 -3.38
CA SER A 101 -22.07 -6.68 -3.03
C SER A 101 -22.21 -6.93 -1.52
N SER A 102 -22.59 -5.91 -0.75
CA SER A 102 -22.98 -6.04 0.65
C SER A 102 -24.47 -5.77 0.78
N ARG A 103 -25.16 -6.65 1.52
CA ARG A 103 -26.56 -6.47 1.90
C ARG A 103 -26.60 -6.16 3.38
N ILE A 104 -27.29 -5.08 3.73
CA ILE A 104 -27.60 -4.78 5.13
C ILE A 104 -28.54 -5.87 5.64
N ASP A 105 -28.11 -6.57 6.69
CA ASP A 105 -29.01 -7.44 7.44
C ASP A 105 -29.91 -6.53 8.29
N LYS A 106 -31.22 -6.65 8.12
CA LYS A 106 -32.20 -5.82 8.83
C LYS A 106 -32.23 -6.10 10.32
N ASN A 107 -31.86 -7.32 10.73
CA ASN A 107 -31.88 -7.76 12.12
C ASN A 107 -30.55 -7.49 12.82
N ASP A 108 -29.46 -7.38 12.05
CA ASP A 108 -28.13 -7.01 12.53
C ASP A 108 -27.41 -6.13 11.49
N PRO A 109 -27.68 -4.81 11.46
CA PRO A 109 -27.06 -3.91 10.50
C PRO A 109 -25.53 -3.89 10.55
N ALA A 110 -24.93 -4.35 11.66
CA ALA A 110 -23.49 -4.41 11.84
C ALA A 110 -22.86 -5.73 11.35
N ALA A 111 -23.64 -6.77 11.04
CA ALA A 111 -23.14 -8.11 10.68
C ALA A 111 -22.18 -8.11 9.48
N ASN A 112 -22.39 -7.18 8.54
CA ASN A 112 -21.75 -7.17 7.23
C ASN A 112 -20.82 -5.97 7.01
N LEU A 113 -20.51 -5.21 8.06
CA LEU A 113 -19.59 -4.07 7.97
C LEU A 113 -18.20 -4.49 7.45
N GLY A 114 -17.70 -5.67 7.85
CA GLY A 114 -16.39 -6.17 7.40
C GLY A 114 -16.32 -6.60 5.92
N ILE A 115 -17.42 -6.55 5.18
CA ILE A 115 -17.43 -6.90 3.75
C ILE A 115 -16.75 -5.82 2.91
N THR A 116 -16.81 -4.55 3.31
CA THR A 116 -16.21 -3.43 2.55
C THR A 116 -15.23 -2.67 3.44
N THR A 117 -14.40 -1.81 2.85
CA THR A 117 -13.68 -0.80 3.63
C THR A 117 -14.69 0.09 4.36
N ASP A 118 -14.42 0.40 5.63
CA ASP A 118 -15.34 1.20 6.43
C ASP A 118 -15.53 2.61 5.84
N ASN A 119 -16.79 3.06 5.71
CA ASN A 119 -17.09 4.38 5.15
C ASN A 119 -16.47 5.52 5.97
N ASN A 120 -16.46 5.42 7.30
CA ASN A 120 -15.90 6.44 8.17
C ASN A 120 -14.37 6.48 8.05
N PHE A 121 -13.74 5.33 7.79
CA PHE A 121 -12.30 5.28 7.53
C PHE A 121 -11.97 5.96 6.20
N ILE A 122 -12.69 5.62 5.12
CA ILE A 122 -12.51 6.27 3.80
C ILE A 122 -12.66 7.79 3.94
N GLU A 123 -13.73 8.21 4.61
CA GLU A 123 -14.05 9.62 4.79
C GLU A 123 -12.97 10.35 5.59
N GLY A 124 -12.61 9.83 6.77
CA GLY A 124 -11.58 10.41 7.62
C GLY A 124 -10.24 10.50 6.89
N PHE A 125 -9.83 9.42 6.22
CA PHE A 125 -8.58 9.37 5.47
C PHE A 125 -8.54 10.43 4.36
N LEU A 126 -9.54 10.46 3.49
CA LEU A 126 -9.55 11.39 2.35
C LEU A 126 -9.71 12.85 2.78
N ASN A 127 -10.46 13.12 3.85
CA ASN A 127 -10.55 14.46 4.42
C ASN A 127 -9.24 14.90 5.08
N GLY A 128 -8.47 13.99 5.69
CA GLY A 128 -7.13 14.32 6.16
C GLY A 128 -6.18 14.67 5.00
N VAL A 129 -6.24 13.93 3.88
CA VAL A 129 -5.49 14.25 2.65
C VAL A 129 -5.88 15.64 2.10
N LYS A 130 -7.16 16.00 2.09
CA LYS A 130 -7.62 17.34 1.65
C LYS A 130 -6.92 18.49 2.39
N THR A 131 -6.61 18.31 3.68
CA THR A 131 -5.94 19.35 4.47
C THR A 131 -4.53 19.69 3.96
N LYS A 132 -3.96 18.83 3.10
CA LYS A 132 -2.61 18.98 2.55
C LYS A 132 -2.58 19.72 1.22
N GLY A 133 -3.73 19.95 0.59
CA GLY A 133 -3.80 20.74 -0.65
C GLY A 133 -4.73 20.21 -1.73
N PRO A 134 -4.67 18.93 -2.15
CA PRO A 134 -5.46 18.47 -3.28
C PRO A 134 -6.97 18.55 -2.98
N GLN A 135 -7.76 18.91 -4.00
CA GLN A 135 -9.21 19.13 -3.86
C GLN A 135 -10.06 18.23 -4.77
N GLU A 136 -9.47 17.63 -5.81
CA GLU A 136 -10.19 16.79 -6.77
C GLU A 136 -10.04 15.30 -6.42
N PHE A 137 -11.11 14.69 -5.91
CA PHE A 137 -11.12 13.29 -5.46
C PHE A 137 -12.11 12.46 -6.28
N TYR A 138 -11.63 11.35 -6.83
CA TYR A 138 -12.38 10.44 -7.69
C TYR A 138 -12.36 9.03 -7.12
N LEU A 139 -13.51 8.58 -6.63
CA LEU A 139 -13.69 7.20 -6.17
C LEU A 139 -14.24 6.38 -7.34
N ARG A 140 -13.59 5.25 -7.63
CA ARG A 140 -14.05 4.32 -8.67
C ARG A 140 -14.19 2.91 -8.13
N GLU A 141 -15.30 2.30 -8.50
CA GLU A 141 -15.66 0.94 -8.13
C GLU A 141 -16.61 0.35 -9.18
N CYS A 142 -16.54 -0.96 -9.39
CA CYS A 142 -17.38 -1.69 -10.32
C CYS A 142 -18.48 -2.56 -9.69
N ALA A 143 -18.39 -2.86 -8.39
CA ALA A 143 -19.30 -3.78 -7.74
C ALA A 143 -20.56 -3.10 -7.19
N SER A 144 -21.71 -3.71 -7.48
CA SER A 144 -23.05 -3.36 -6.98
C SER A 144 -23.36 -1.86 -6.84
N PRO A 145 -23.39 -1.09 -7.94
CA PRO A 145 -23.82 0.32 -7.89
C PRO A 145 -25.22 0.52 -7.29
N ASN A 146 -26.10 -0.47 -7.47
CA ASN A 146 -27.44 -0.48 -6.88
C ASN A 146 -27.46 -0.54 -5.35
N SER A 147 -26.35 -0.86 -4.68
CA SER A 147 -26.26 -0.94 -3.23
C SER A 147 -25.48 0.22 -2.60
N TRP A 148 -24.92 1.15 -3.40
CA TRP A 148 -24.09 2.25 -2.91
C TRP A 148 -24.83 3.19 -1.96
N THR A 149 -26.07 3.56 -2.28
CA THR A 149 -26.88 4.44 -1.42
C THR A 149 -27.25 3.76 -0.11
N ALA A 150 -27.76 2.53 -0.19
CA ALA A 150 -28.22 1.78 0.99
C ALA A 150 -27.08 1.55 1.99
N ASN A 151 -25.88 1.26 1.51
CA ASN A 151 -24.69 1.04 2.35
C ASN A 151 -23.93 2.35 2.68
N GLY A 152 -24.50 3.53 2.41
CA GLY A 152 -23.95 4.83 2.82
C GLY A 152 -22.76 5.34 1.99
N TYR A 153 -22.35 4.66 0.92
CA TYR A 153 -21.19 5.05 0.11
C TYR A 153 -21.47 6.27 -0.76
N LEU A 154 -22.63 6.30 -1.43
CA LEU A 154 -23.04 7.48 -2.19
C LEU A 154 -23.27 8.70 -1.28
N PRO A 155 -24.03 8.61 -0.17
CA PRO A 155 -24.16 9.72 0.79
C PRO A 155 -22.83 10.20 1.38
N MET A 156 -21.87 9.30 1.63
CA MET A 156 -20.52 9.67 2.07
C MET A 156 -19.78 10.44 0.99
N CYS A 157 -19.86 10.03 -0.27
CA CYS A 157 -19.23 10.75 -1.35
C CYS A 157 -19.84 12.14 -1.57
N GLU A 158 -21.17 12.24 -1.60
CA GLU A 158 -21.90 13.50 -1.85
C GLU A 158 -21.59 14.56 -0.80
N ARG A 159 -21.66 14.23 0.50
CA ARG A 159 -21.40 15.21 1.58
C ARG A 159 -19.95 15.71 1.61
N ASN A 160 -19.03 14.97 1.01
CA ASN A 160 -17.61 15.32 0.95
C ASN A 160 -17.17 15.86 -0.41
N ASN A 161 -18.09 16.04 -1.36
CA ASN A 161 -17.75 16.40 -2.74
C ASN A 161 -16.72 15.45 -3.38
N PHE A 162 -16.84 14.15 -3.08
CA PHE A 162 -16.07 13.11 -3.74
C PHE A 162 -16.79 12.65 -5.00
N ASN A 163 -16.09 12.60 -6.13
CA ASN A 163 -16.68 12.15 -7.38
C ASN A 163 -16.79 10.62 -7.40
N LEU A 164 -17.99 10.10 -7.14
CA LEU A 164 -18.35 8.70 -7.35
C LEU A 164 -19.33 8.61 -8.52
N LYS A 165 -18.97 7.87 -9.56
CA LYS A 165 -19.82 7.66 -10.74
C LYS A 165 -19.88 6.18 -11.10
N ASN A 166 -21.07 5.71 -11.44
CA ASN A 166 -21.23 4.36 -11.98
C ASN A 166 -20.81 4.34 -13.46
N LEU A 167 -19.58 3.89 -13.71
CA LEU A 167 -19.01 3.67 -15.04
C LEU A 167 -18.88 2.17 -15.38
N SER A 168 -19.42 1.31 -14.52
CA SER A 168 -19.17 -0.13 -14.55
C SER A 168 -20.32 -0.97 -15.11
N THR A 169 -21.50 -0.36 -15.25
CA THR A 169 -22.69 -1.00 -15.86
C THR A 169 -22.88 -0.63 -17.32
N THR A 170 -22.15 0.39 -17.80
CA THR A 170 -22.17 0.85 -19.19
C THR A 170 -21.03 0.19 -19.97
N ASP A 171 -21.31 -0.28 -21.18
CA ASP A 171 -20.28 -0.86 -22.04
C ASP A 171 -19.34 0.22 -22.59
N PHE A 172 -18.10 -0.15 -22.92
CA PHE A 172 -17.04 0.84 -23.19
C PHE A 172 -17.31 1.76 -24.38
N TRP A 173 -18.05 1.28 -25.39
CA TRP A 173 -18.37 2.06 -26.60
C TRP A 173 -19.36 3.19 -26.34
N ASP A 174 -20.03 3.19 -25.17
CA ASP A 174 -20.96 4.25 -24.76
C ASP A 174 -20.34 5.20 -23.71
N LEU A 175 -19.08 4.99 -23.31
CA LEU A 175 -18.43 5.76 -22.23
C LEU A 175 -17.61 6.97 -22.71
N GLY A 176 -17.25 7.05 -23.99
CA GLY A 176 -16.41 8.15 -24.52
C GLY A 176 -15.14 8.34 -23.69
N ASP A 177 -14.88 9.56 -23.23
CA ASP A 177 -13.69 9.92 -22.43
C ASP A 177 -13.73 9.42 -20.97
N GLU A 178 -14.81 8.75 -20.55
CA GLU A 178 -14.94 8.18 -19.20
C GLU A 178 -14.29 6.80 -19.05
N ILE A 179 -13.70 6.27 -20.13
CA ILE A 179 -12.89 5.06 -20.12
C ILE A 179 -11.50 5.36 -20.69
N ILE A 180 -10.46 4.94 -19.97
CA ILE A 180 -9.06 5.10 -20.36
C ILE A 180 -8.52 3.72 -20.71
N PHE A 181 -8.08 3.55 -21.95
CA PHE A 181 -7.45 2.30 -22.38
C PHE A 181 -5.94 2.32 -22.13
N LYS A 182 -5.41 1.22 -21.60
CA LYS A 182 -3.97 0.99 -21.47
C LYS A 182 -3.60 -0.30 -22.18
N LYS A 183 -2.64 -0.22 -23.09
CA LYS A 183 -2.00 -1.39 -23.71
C LYS A 183 -1.23 -2.16 -22.65
N ILE A 184 -1.32 -3.48 -22.71
CA ILE A 184 -0.74 -4.40 -21.74
C ILE A 184 0.00 -5.49 -22.51
N ASP A 185 1.27 -5.70 -22.18
CA ASP A 185 2.01 -6.89 -22.60
C ASP A 185 1.65 -8.05 -21.65
N GLY A 186 0.44 -8.56 -21.83
CA GLY A 186 -0.21 -9.45 -20.87
C GLY A 186 -0.37 -10.87 -21.39
N VAL A 187 -0.61 -11.78 -20.43
CA VAL A 187 -0.95 -13.18 -20.71
C VAL A 187 -2.40 -13.29 -21.20
N VAL A 188 -3.29 -12.49 -20.63
CA VAL A 188 -4.74 -12.47 -20.90
C VAL A 188 -5.15 -11.22 -21.66
N PHE A 189 -4.70 -10.05 -21.22
CA PHE A 189 -5.04 -8.77 -21.85
C PHE A 189 -3.97 -8.35 -22.86
N LYS A 190 -4.42 -7.79 -23.98
CA LYS A 190 -3.62 -6.94 -24.89
C LYS A 190 -3.76 -5.47 -24.53
N GLU A 191 -4.94 -5.12 -24.02
CA GLU A 191 -5.32 -3.78 -23.60
C GLU A 191 -6.52 -3.93 -22.66
N ALA A 192 -6.69 -3.02 -21.70
CA ALA A 192 -7.86 -3.01 -20.83
C ALA A 192 -8.38 -1.58 -20.62
N GLY A 193 -9.70 -1.46 -20.42
CA GLY A 193 -10.37 -0.19 -20.12
C GLY A 193 -10.48 0.07 -18.62
N TYR A 194 -10.07 1.26 -18.19
CA TYR A 194 -10.05 1.75 -16.81
C TYR A 194 -11.01 2.92 -16.65
N MET A 195 -11.79 2.96 -15.56
CA MET A 195 -12.77 4.03 -15.34
C MET A 195 -12.07 5.37 -15.07
N ALA A 196 -12.26 6.37 -15.92
CA ALA A 196 -11.56 7.64 -15.81
C ALA A 196 -11.84 8.34 -14.47
N PRO A 197 -10.83 8.97 -13.81
CA PRO A 197 -9.48 9.21 -14.33
C PRO A 197 -8.45 8.14 -13.91
N MET A 198 -8.85 6.90 -13.58
CA MET A 198 -7.90 5.84 -13.24
C MET A 198 -6.86 5.65 -14.35
N ASN A 199 -5.57 5.63 -13.99
CA ASN A 199 -4.42 5.55 -14.88
C ASN A 199 -4.24 6.75 -15.85
N ALA A 200 -4.94 7.86 -15.65
CA ALA A 200 -4.64 9.11 -16.35
C ALA A 200 -3.28 9.68 -15.91
N PRO A 201 -2.59 10.47 -16.77
CA PRO A 201 -1.51 11.34 -16.29
C PRO A 201 -2.03 12.26 -15.18
N ASP A 202 -1.13 12.75 -14.33
CA ASP A 202 -1.44 13.69 -13.25
C ASP A 202 -2.46 13.18 -12.22
N THR A 203 -2.37 11.88 -11.91
CA THR A 203 -3.15 11.24 -10.85
C THR A 203 -2.27 10.68 -9.74
N PHE A 204 -2.80 10.67 -8.53
CA PHE A 204 -2.22 9.97 -7.38
C PHE A 204 -3.24 8.95 -6.86
N LEU A 205 -2.93 7.67 -6.99
CA LEU A 205 -3.83 6.59 -6.58
C LEU A 205 -3.62 6.21 -5.10
N ILE A 206 -4.66 6.41 -4.30
CA ILE A 206 -4.79 5.90 -2.94
C ILE A 206 -5.60 4.60 -3.00
N ASN A 207 -4.93 3.46 -2.81
CA ASN A 207 -5.55 2.14 -2.81
C ASN A 207 -5.85 1.71 -1.37
N ILE A 208 -7.13 1.70 -0.97
CA ILE A 208 -7.56 1.37 0.40
C ILE A 208 -8.31 0.04 0.39
N ALA A 209 -7.61 -1.06 0.61
CA ALA A 209 -8.19 -2.38 0.74
C ALA A 209 -8.86 -2.58 2.12
N LYS A 210 -9.59 -3.69 2.25
CA LYS A 210 -10.12 -4.18 3.53
C LYS A 210 -9.32 -5.40 3.98
N PHE A 211 -9.00 -5.46 5.27
CA PHE A 211 -8.37 -6.62 5.89
C PHE A 211 -9.37 -7.78 6.03
N LYS A 212 -9.58 -8.52 4.94
CA LYS A 212 -10.57 -9.61 4.92
C LYS A 212 -10.15 -10.79 4.07
N SER A 213 -10.60 -11.98 4.46
CA SER A 213 -10.47 -13.19 3.67
C SER A 213 -11.30 -13.14 2.37
N HIS A 214 -10.95 -14.00 1.42
CA HIS A 214 -11.63 -14.21 0.16
C HIS A 214 -11.16 -15.53 -0.47
N GLN A 215 -11.87 -16.09 -1.46
CA GLN A 215 -11.43 -17.30 -2.21
C GLN A 215 -10.05 -17.18 -2.90
N MET A 216 -9.46 -15.98 -2.93
CA MET A 216 -8.13 -15.70 -3.46
C MET A 216 -7.08 -15.49 -2.35
N GLY A 217 -7.40 -15.85 -1.10
CA GLY A 217 -6.55 -15.67 0.07
C GLY A 217 -7.06 -14.55 0.96
N ILE A 218 -6.26 -13.50 1.13
CA ILE A 218 -6.69 -12.23 1.71
C ILE A 218 -6.92 -11.23 0.57
N THR A 219 -7.91 -10.35 0.73
CA THR A 219 -8.21 -9.36 -0.30
C THR A 219 -7.02 -8.44 -0.55
N ALA A 220 -6.55 -7.74 0.49
CA ALA A 220 -5.36 -6.89 0.45
C ALA A 220 -5.31 -5.94 -0.77
N SER A 221 -4.16 -5.32 -1.04
CA SER A 221 -4.00 -4.22 -1.98
C SER A 221 -4.06 -4.63 -3.45
N ILE A 222 -3.44 -5.74 -3.88
CA ILE A 222 -3.39 -6.10 -5.31
C ILE A 222 -4.77 -6.47 -5.84
N LYS A 223 -5.50 -7.37 -5.15
CA LYS A 223 -6.85 -7.75 -5.56
C LYS A 223 -7.80 -6.56 -5.55
N ASN A 224 -7.60 -5.61 -4.63
CA ASN A 224 -8.49 -4.46 -4.50
C ASN A 224 -8.56 -3.62 -5.78
N LEU A 225 -7.45 -3.55 -6.53
CA LEU A 225 -7.36 -2.80 -7.78
C LEU A 225 -8.22 -3.38 -8.91
N GLN A 226 -8.72 -4.61 -8.81
CA GLN A 226 -9.64 -5.17 -9.81
C GLN A 226 -10.83 -4.24 -10.12
N GLY A 227 -11.36 -3.57 -9.09
CA GLY A 227 -12.59 -2.78 -9.20
C GLY A 227 -12.44 -1.43 -9.89
N ILE A 228 -11.25 -1.07 -10.41
CA ILE A 228 -11.03 0.19 -11.14
C ILE A 228 -11.35 0.08 -12.64
N THR A 229 -11.54 -1.14 -13.14
CA THR A 229 -11.73 -1.40 -14.57
C THR A 229 -13.19 -1.29 -15.00
N GLY A 230 -13.41 -0.98 -16.28
CA GLY A 230 -14.75 -0.83 -16.86
C GLY A 230 -15.53 -2.13 -16.92
N ARG A 231 -16.77 -2.05 -17.42
CA ARG A 231 -17.63 -3.23 -17.61
C ARG A 231 -16.91 -4.33 -18.41
N LYS A 232 -17.11 -5.59 -18.00
CA LYS A 232 -16.49 -6.81 -18.54
C LYS A 232 -14.98 -6.96 -18.33
N PHE A 233 -14.22 -5.87 -18.30
CA PHE A 233 -12.81 -5.91 -17.92
C PHE A 233 -12.65 -6.35 -16.46
N HIS A 234 -13.49 -5.89 -15.53
CA HIS A 234 -13.37 -6.20 -14.10
C HIS A 234 -13.71 -7.64 -13.66
N GLN A 235 -14.14 -8.54 -14.54
CA GLN A 235 -14.62 -9.87 -14.15
C GLN A 235 -13.47 -10.88 -13.90
N PHE A 236 -12.43 -10.46 -13.18
CA PHE A 236 -11.26 -11.32 -12.93
C PHE A 236 -11.64 -12.57 -12.12
N CYS A 237 -12.51 -12.41 -11.11
CA CYS A 237 -13.04 -13.52 -10.30
C CYS A 237 -14.12 -14.36 -11.01
N GLY A 238 -14.50 -14.00 -12.24
CA GLY A 238 -15.75 -14.43 -12.89
C GLY A 238 -15.84 -15.91 -13.25
N GLY A 239 -14.89 -16.75 -12.85
CA GLY A 239 -14.75 -18.16 -13.25
C GLY A 239 -13.77 -18.34 -14.41
N HIS A 240 -13.32 -19.57 -14.64
CA HIS A 240 -12.50 -19.96 -15.81
C HIS A 240 -13.36 -20.13 -17.07
N PHE A 241 -14.22 -19.14 -17.37
CA PHE A 241 -15.03 -19.14 -18.59
C PHE A 241 -14.24 -18.61 -19.78
N ASP A 242 -14.52 -19.18 -20.94
CA ASP A 242 -14.06 -18.64 -22.21
C ASP A 242 -14.76 -17.30 -22.51
N ILE A 243 -14.02 -16.22 -22.37
CA ILE A 243 -14.42 -14.85 -22.74
C ILE A 243 -14.98 -14.81 -24.16
N PHE A 244 -14.39 -15.51 -25.12
CA PHE A 244 -14.81 -15.48 -26.53
C PHE A 244 -16.17 -16.13 -26.78
N LYS A 245 -16.68 -16.88 -25.79
CA LYS A 245 -18.03 -17.47 -25.80
C LYS A 245 -19.04 -16.69 -24.97
N SER A 246 -18.58 -15.92 -23.99
CA SER A 246 -19.43 -15.32 -22.94
C SER A 246 -19.59 -13.81 -23.06
N TYR A 247 -18.73 -13.13 -23.82
CA TYR A 247 -18.73 -11.68 -23.98
C TYR A 247 -19.25 -11.29 -25.37
N ASP A 248 -19.69 -10.03 -25.50
CA ASP A 248 -19.95 -9.43 -26.80
C ASP A 248 -18.65 -9.37 -27.62
N LYS A 249 -18.73 -9.67 -28.93
CA LYS A 249 -17.58 -9.75 -29.82
C LYS A 249 -16.74 -8.47 -29.87
N ARG A 250 -17.33 -7.32 -29.57
CA ARG A 250 -16.63 -6.02 -29.49
C ARG A 250 -15.58 -5.98 -28.37
N TYR A 251 -15.67 -6.86 -27.37
CA TYR A 251 -14.65 -6.99 -26.33
C TYR A 251 -13.45 -7.85 -26.75
N HIS A 252 -13.61 -8.73 -27.74
CA HIS A 252 -12.58 -9.70 -28.13
C HIS A 252 -11.21 -9.09 -28.51
N PRO A 253 -11.13 -7.94 -29.21
CA PRO A 253 -9.84 -7.36 -29.60
C PRO A 253 -8.90 -7.03 -28.44
N TYR A 254 -9.44 -6.82 -27.23
CA TYR A 254 -8.68 -6.45 -26.03
C TYR A 254 -8.00 -7.65 -25.33
N PHE A 255 -8.29 -8.88 -25.76
CA PHE A 255 -7.76 -10.11 -25.16
C PHE A 255 -6.77 -10.82 -26.09
N GLN A 256 -5.84 -11.56 -25.50
CA GLN A 256 -4.96 -12.46 -26.25
C GLN A 256 -5.81 -13.58 -26.88
N PRO A 257 -5.72 -13.86 -28.19
CA PRO A 257 -6.59 -14.81 -28.86
C PRO A 257 -6.39 -16.25 -28.36
N ASP A 258 -5.21 -16.53 -27.80
CA ASP A 258 -4.76 -17.82 -27.28
C ASP A 258 -4.63 -17.85 -25.74
N TYR A 259 -5.20 -16.87 -25.01
CA TYR A 259 -4.99 -16.74 -23.56
C TYR A 259 -5.34 -18.02 -22.78
N MET A 260 -6.37 -18.76 -23.19
CA MET A 260 -6.75 -20.02 -22.54
C MET A 260 -5.64 -21.07 -22.64
N ALA A 261 -4.99 -21.18 -23.80
CA ALA A 261 -3.87 -22.08 -24.00
C ALA A 261 -2.63 -21.61 -23.22
N ARG A 262 -2.37 -20.30 -23.17
CA ARG A 262 -1.29 -19.71 -22.36
C ARG A 262 -1.49 -20.00 -20.87
N VAL A 263 -2.69 -19.71 -20.34
CA VAL A 263 -3.06 -19.98 -18.95
C VAL A 263 -2.95 -21.47 -18.63
N ALA A 264 -3.45 -22.36 -19.48
CA ALA A 264 -3.30 -23.80 -19.26
C ALA A 264 -1.83 -24.26 -19.29
N GLY A 265 -1.00 -23.67 -20.16
CA GLY A 265 0.44 -23.94 -20.22
C GLY A 265 1.17 -23.47 -18.96
N LEU A 266 0.88 -22.26 -18.50
CA LEU A 266 1.43 -21.69 -17.26
C LEU A 266 0.98 -22.50 -16.04
N HIS A 267 -0.29 -22.88 -15.95
CA HIS A 267 -0.79 -23.73 -14.86
C HIS A 267 0.00 -25.04 -14.77
N LYS A 268 0.21 -25.73 -15.90
CA LYS A 268 1.05 -26.95 -15.95
C LYS A 268 2.49 -26.69 -15.50
N LYS A 269 3.10 -25.59 -15.97
CA LYS A 269 4.45 -25.18 -15.59
C LYS A 269 4.54 -24.96 -14.08
N HIS A 270 3.59 -24.23 -13.50
CA HIS A 270 3.57 -23.86 -12.09
C HIS A 270 3.24 -25.04 -11.17
N VAL A 271 2.38 -25.97 -11.60
CA VAL A 271 2.20 -27.27 -10.92
C VAL A 271 3.51 -28.05 -10.91
N ALA A 272 4.20 -28.16 -12.06
CA ALA A 272 5.49 -28.85 -12.15
C ALA A 272 6.61 -28.18 -11.33
N ALA A 273 6.55 -26.85 -11.19
CA ALA A 273 7.45 -26.08 -10.34
C ALA A 273 7.14 -26.19 -8.84
N GLY A 274 6.03 -26.86 -8.47
CA GLY A 274 5.67 -27.06 -7.07
C GLY A 274 5.15 -25.80 -6.38
N ILE A 275 4.53 -24.85 -7.11
CA ILE A 275 3.85 -23.71 -6.46
C ILE A 275 2.79 -24.27 -5.50
N PRO A 276 2.81 -23.90 -4.20
CA PRO A 276 1.92 -24.50 -3.22
C PRO A 276 0.44 -24.40 -3.61
N ARG A 277 -0.29 -25.50 -3.40
CA ARG A 277 -1.75 -25.64 -3.63
C ARG A 277 -2.18 -25.48 -5.08
N TRP A 278 -1.26 -25.29 -6.03
CA TRP A 278 -1.59 -25.03 -7.43
C TRP A 278 -2.11 -26.25 -8.20
N ASP A 279 -1.88 -27.44 -7.65
CA ASP A 279 -2.40 -28.73 -8.13
C ASP A 279 -3.84 -29.01 -7.67
N THR A 280 -4.41 -28.16 -6.81
CA THR A 280 -5.80 -28.31 -6.34
C THR A 280 -6.81 -28.23 -7.48
N VAL A 281 -7.84 -29.06 -7.40
CA VAL A 281 -8.91 -29.12 -8.38
C VAL A 281 -10.06 -28.16 -8.05
N MET A 282 -10.96 -27.96 -9.02
CA MET A 282 -12.16 -27.11 -8.84
C MET A 282 -13.20 -27.79 -7.94
N ASP A 283 -13.34 -27.31 -6.70
CA ASP A 283 -14.46 -27.69 -5.82
C ASP A 283 -15.83 -27.23 -6.33
N ARG A 284 -15.86 -26.12 -7.07
CA ARG A 284 -17.10 -25.51 -7.58
C ARG A 284 -16.94 -25.09 -9.04
N PRO A 285 -16.80 -25.99 -10.02
CA PRO A 285 -16.56 -25.62 -11.41
C PRO A 285 -17.56 -24.59 -11.94
N PRO A 286 -17.13 -23.57 -12.71
CA PRO A 286 -15.75 -23.26 -13.12
C PRO A 286 -15.02 -22.29 -12.15
N TYR A 287 -15.37 -22.33 -10.87
CA TYR A 287 -14.82 -21.50 -9.79
C TYR A 287 -13.95 -22.35 -8.84
N GLY A 288 -12.81 -21.80 -8.42
CA GLY A 288 -11.86 -22.47 -7.51
C GLY A 288 -10.82 -23.36 -8.20
N GLY A 289 -9.91 -23.95 -7.43
CA GLY A 289 -8.80 -24.76 -7.96
C GLY A 289 -7.68 -23.95 -8.62
N GLY A 290 -6.54 -24.59 -8.83
CA GLY A 290 -5.32 -23.94 -9.32
C GLY A 290 -5.45 -23.32 -10.71
N LEU A 291 -6.16 -23.96 -11.64
CA LEU A 291 -6.35 -23.42 -13.00
C LEU A 291 -7.18 -22.12 -13.02
N PHE A 292 -8.22 -22.05 -12.19
CA PHE A 292 -8.98 -20.82 -11.99
C PHE A 292 -8.10 -19.73 -11.39
N MET A 293 -7.28 -20.08 -10.40
CA MET A 293 -6.36 -19.15 -9.75
C MET A 293 -5.29 -18.66 -10.72
N GLU A 294 -4.77 -19.51 -11.61
CA GLU A 294 -3.84 -19.10 -12.68
C GLU A 294 -4.46 -18.05 -13.59
N GLN A 295 -5.70 -18.26 -14.02
CA GLN A 295 -6.39 -17.26 -14.82
C GLN A 295 -6.59 -15.95 -14.06
N TRP A 296 -7.04 -16.02 -12.80
CA TRP A 296 -7.25 -14.83 -11.99
C TRP A 296 -5.96 -14.06 -11.74
N VAL A 297 -4.87 -14.75 -11.34
CA VAL A 297 -3.56 -14.14 -11.10
C VAL A 297 -3.09 -13.43 -12.36
N ASN A 298 -3.12 -14.09 -13.52
CA ASN A 298 -2.65 -13.46 -14.75
C ASN A 298 -3.48 -12.24 -15.16
N ARG A 299 -4.81 -12.29 -15.01
CA ARG A 299 -5.67 -11.10 -15.22
C ARG A 299 -5.32 -9.96 -14.28
N MET A 300 -5.09 -10.25 -13.00
CA MET A 300 -4.69 -9.24 -12.03
C MET A 300 -3.33 -8.63 -12.37
N LEU A 301 -2.32 -9.46 -12.62
CA LEU A 301 -0.96 -9.01 -12.86
C LEU A 301 -0.82 -8.26 -14.19
N ASP A 302 -1.58 -8.66 -15.22
CA ASP A 302 -1.74 -7.88 -16.45
C ASP A 302 -2.26 -6.47 -16.13
N SER A 303 -3.36 -6.36 -15.39
CA SER A 303 -3.93 -5.05 -15.03
C SER A 303 -3.02 -4.22 -14.12
N PHE A 304 -2.35 -4.87 -13.17
CA PHE A 304 -1.44 -4.24 -12.22
C PHE A 304 -0.21 -3.66 -12.92
N SER A 305 0.32 -4.33 -13.95
CA SER A 305 1.53 -3.91 -14.67
C SER A 305 1.45 -2.51 -15.30
N VAL A 306 0.24 -1.97 -15.48
CA VAL A 306 -0.02 -0.65 -16.07
C VAL A 306 -0.72 0.32 -15.11
N THR A 307 -0.86 -0.06 -13.83
CA THR A 307 -1.60 0.70 -12.83
C THR A 307 -0.64 1.22 -11.76
N PRO A 308 -0.11 2.45 -11.90
CA PRO A 308 0.75 3.04 -10.87
C PRO A 308 -0.06 3.31 -9.60
N THR A 309 0.43 2.84 -8.46
CA THR A 309 -0.14 3.16 -7.15
C THR A 309 0.69 4.24 -6.48
N GLY A 310 0.04 5.22 -5.85
CA GLY A 310 0.73 6.22 -5.02
C GLY A 310 1.00 5.66 -3.63
N ILE A 311 -0.02 5.09 -2.99
CA ILE A 311 0.09 4.40 -1.71
C ILE A 311 -0.93 3.26 -1.62
N ASN A 312 -0.51 2.14 -1.01
CA ASN A 312 -1.31 0.96 -0.76
C ASN A 312 -1.59 0.85 0.74
N ILE A 313 -2.85 0.72 1.11
CA ILE A 313 -3.35 0.70 2.48
C ILE A 313 -4.30 -0.49 2.62
N VAL A 314 -4.21 -1.21 3.72
CA VAL A 314 -5.19 -2.21 4.14
C VAL A 314 -5.81 -1.72 5.43
N GLU A 315 -7.08 -1.34 5.35
CA GLU A 315 -7.88 -0.97 6.51
C GLU A 315 -8.24 -2.23 7.29
N GLY A 316 -7.66 -2.37 8.47
CA GLY A 316 -7.94 -3.45 9.41
C GLY A 316 -8.21 -2.91 10.80
N VAL A 317 -9.00 -1.84 10.94
CA VAL A 317 -9.60 -1.48 12.25
C VAL A 317 -10.34 -2.71 12.79
N TYR A 318 -11.08 -3.34 11.90
CA TYR A 318 -11.57 -4.69 12.09
C TYR A 318 -11.38 -5.50 10.81
N GLY A 319 -10.96 -6.75 10.99
CA GLY A 319 -10.81 -7.71 9.91
C GLY A 319 -11.99 -8.68 9.84
N ARG A 320 -12.14 -9.38 8.71
CA ARG A 320 -13.23 -10.34 8.49
C ARG A 320 -12.73 -11.66 7.93
N ASP A 321 -13.20 -12.76 8.50
CA ASP A 321 -12.95 -14.11 7.99
C ASP A 321 -14.11 -14.67 7.14
N GLY A 322 -13.95 -15.89 6.62
CA GLY A 322 -14.96 -16.56 5.82
C GLY A 322 -14.76 -16.40 4.31
N ASP A 323 -15.85 -16.16 3.57
CA ASP A 323 -15.86 -16.20 2.10
C ASP A 323 -15.59 -14.85 1.41
N GLY A 324 -15.33 -13.80 2.19
CA GLY A 324 -15.21 -12.42 1.75
C GLY A 324 -16.54 -11.66 1.63
N PHE A 325 -17.66 -12.33 1.97
CA PHE A 325 -19.02 -11.83 2.01
C PHE A 325 -19.68 -12.21 3.35
N ALA A 326 -20.92 -12.70 3.35
CA ALA A 326 -21.67 -13.05 4.56
C ALA A 326 -21.38 -14.48 5.07
N GLY A 327 -20.78 -15.34 4.25
CA GLY A 327 -20.59 -16.76 4.57
C GLY A 327 -19.28 -17.04 5.29
N GLY A 328 -19.28 -17.99 6.22
CA GLY A 328 -18.07 -18.31 6.99
C GLY A 328 -18.23 -19.54 7.90
N PRO A 329 -17.22 -19.84 8.74
CA PRO A 329 -17.21 -21.02 9.61
C PRO A 329 -18.13 -20.89 10.84
N HIS A 330 -18.66 -19.71 11.13
CA HIS A 330 -19.41 -19.43 12.37
C HIS A 330 -20.89 -19.72 12.17
N ASN A 331 -21.24 -21.01 12.12
CA ASN A 331 -22.61 -21.47 11.81
C ASN A 331 -23.10 -20.96 10.44
N GLY A 332 -22.20 -21.04 9.44
CA GLY A 332 -22.46 -20.57 8.08
C GLY A 332 -22.29 -19.05 7.89
N LYS A 333 -21.93 -18.31 8.94
CA LYS A 333 -21.68 -16.86 8.89
C LYS A 333 -20.20 -16.52 8.99
N ALA A 334 -19.80 -15.41 8.37
CA ALA A 334 -18.52 -14.77 8.62
C ALA A 334 -18.53 -13.99 9.94
N LYS A 335 -17.34 -13.68 10.47
CA LYS A 335 -17.17 -12.91 11.70
C LYS A 335 -16.16 -11.78 11.50
N ASP A 336 -16.46 -10.65 12.13
CA ASP A 336 -15.54 -9.52 12.21
C ASP A 336 -14.75 -9.57 13.53
N TYR A 337 -13.48 -9.17 13.48
CA TYR A 337 -12.54 -9.17 14.59
C TYR A 337 -11.91 -7.79 14.69
N MET A 338 -11.89 -7.18 15.88
CA MET A 338 -11.16 -5.93 16.11
C MET A 338 -9.65 -6.19 16.02
N SER A 339 -9.10 -6.09 14.82
CA SER A 339 -7.67 -6.30 14.54
C SER A 339 -6.84 -5.07 14.83
N ASN A 340 -7.42 -3.86 14.70
CA ASN A 340 -6.78 -2.58 14.98
C ASN A 340 -5.40 -2.40 14.32
N ASN A 341 -5.25 -2.92 13.10
CA ASN A 341 -4.04 -2.86 12.30
C ASN A 341 -4.34 -2.15 10.98
N ILE A 342 -3.78 -0.96 10.77
CA ILE A 342 -3.71 -0.35 9.44
C ILE A 342 -2.34 -0.65 8.86
N ILE A 343 -2.30 -1.33 7.71
CA ILE A 343 -1.07 -1.79 7.07
C ILE A 343 -0.89 -0.95 5.80
N PHE A 344 0.26 -0.33 5.60
CA PHE A 344 0.47 0.51 4.43
C PHE A 344 1.91 0.55 3.93
N GLY A 345 2.08 0.92 2.67
CA GLY A 345 3.37 1.01 2.00
C GLY A 345 3.20 1.39 0.52
N LYS A 346 4.31 1.69 -0.16
CA LYS A 346 4.27 2.03 -1.59
C LYS A 346 4.18 0.79 -2.47
N ASP A 347 4.87 -0.28 -2.12
CA ASP A 347 4.86 -1.54 -2.86
C ASP A 347 3.69 -2.44 -2.43
N ALA A 348 2.80 -2.73 -3.38
CA ALA A 348 1.59 -3.52 -3.10
C ALA A 348 1.89 -4.99 -2.76
N PHE A 349 2.96 -5.59 -3.32
CA PHE A 349 3.32 -6.98 -3.01
C PHE A 349 3.80 -7.12 -1.58
N ARG A 350 4.66 -6.20 -1.12
CA ARG A 350 5.16 -6.17 0.25
C ARG A 350 4.03 -5.94 1.25
N VAL A 351 3.14 -4.99 0.97
CA VAL A 351 1.93 -4.77 1.78
C VAL A 351 1.08 -6.04 1.84
N ASP A 352 0.85 -6.72 0.72
CA ASP A 352 0.06 -7.94 0.68
C ASP A 352 0.72 -9.10 1.42
N ILE A 353 2.04 -9.30 1.29
CA ILE A 353 2.81 -10.33 1.99
C ILE A 353 2.70 -10.15 3.51
N ILE A 354 2.96 -8.94 4.00
CA ILE A 354 2.82 -8.62 5.44
C ILE A 354 1.36 -8.75 5.89
N THR A 355 0.40 -8.36 5.04
CA THR A 355 -1.02 -8.53 5.34
C THR A 355 -1.41 -10.00 5.49
N HIS A 356 -0.93 -10.89 4.62
CA HIS A 356 -1.20 -12.33 4.73
C HIS A 356 -0.56 -12.92 5.99
N TRP A 357 0.66 -12.50 6.32
CA TRP A 357 1.31 -12.87 7.58
C TRP A 357 0.46 -12.45 8.79
N LEU A 358 0.07 -11.18 8.87
CA LEU A 358 -0.75 -10.66 9.97
C LEU A 358 -2.15 -11.28 10.02
N ALA A 359 -2.68 -11.76 8.89
CA ALA A 359 -3.93 -12.52 8.81
C ALA A 359 -3.82 -13.98 9.27
N GLY A 360 -2.66 -14.42 9.77
CA GLY A 360 -2.46 -15.78 10.27
C GLY A 360 -2.00 -16.78 9.22
N HIS A 361 -1.72 -16.36 7.99
CA HIS A 361 -1.24 -17.26 6.93
C HIS A 361 0.28 -17.21 6.75
N GLU A 362 0.82 -18.22 6.08
CA GLU A 362 2.20 -18.27 5.60
C GLU A 362 2.25 -17.77 4.14
N PRO A 363 2.82 -16.59 3.85
CA PRO A 363 2.78 -15.97 2.52
C PRO A 363 3.32 -16.87 1.39
N GLY A 364 4.32 -17.70 1.67
CA GLY A 364 4.87 -18.66 0.72
C GLY A 364 3.83 -19.63 0.12
N ASN A 365 2.68 -19.83 0.77
CA ASN A 365 1.61 -20.68 0.27
C ASN A 365 0.68 -20.03 -0.78
N PHE A 366 0.94 -18.78 -1.19
CA PHE A 366 0.07 -18.03 -2.12
C PHE A 366 0.74 -17.84 -3.48
N GLY A 367 0.21 -18.52 -4.51
CA GLY A 367 0.76 -18.48 -5.87
C GLY A 367 0.82 -17.08 -6.51
N LEU A 368 0.02 -16.12 -6.02
CA LEU A 368 0.10 -14.72 -6.47
C LEU A 368 1.52 -14.14 -6.32
N PHE A 369 2.19 -14.41 -5.20
CA PHE A 369 3.50 -13.84 -4.91
C PHE A 369 4.60 -14.50 -5.74
N HIS A 370 4.53 -15.82 -5.91
CA HIS A 370 5.44 -16.57 -6.78
C HIS A 370 5.38 -16.07 -8.23
N ILE A 371 4.17 -15.96 -8.79
CA ILE A 371 3.97 -15.53 -10.17
C ILE A 371 4.28 -14.03 -10.32
N GLY A 372 4.03 -13.22 -9.29
CA GLY A 372 4.47 -11.83 -9.23
C GLY A 372 5.99 -11.68 -9.40
N ILE A 373 6.77 -12.55 -8.75
CA ILE A 373 8.23 -12.57 -8.89
C ILE A 373 8.65 -13.09 -10.26
N GLU A 374 8.01 -14.17 -10.76
CA GLU A 374 8.28 -14.68 -12.12
C GLU A 374 8.09 -13.58 -13.17
N ARG A 375 7.06 -12.73 -13.00
CA ARG A 375 6.74 -11.63 -13.91
C ARG A 375 7.55 -10.35 -13.66
N GLY A 376 8.48 -10.35 -12.71
CA GLY A 376 9.31 -9.18 -12.37
C GLY A 376 8.56 -8.03 -11.69
N LEU A 377 7.37 -8.30 -11.14
CA LEU A 377 6.54 -7.30 -10.43
C LEU A 377 6.84 -7.26 -8.92
N SER A 378 7.51 -8.29 -8.40
CA SER A 378 8.06 -8.35 -7.04
C SER A 378 9.45 -8.98 -7.09
N ASN A 379 10.25 -8.72 -6.07
CA ASN A 379 11.54 -9.37 -5.85
C ASN A 379 11.65 -10.00 -4.45
N VAL A 380 10.55 -10.07 -3.70
CA VAL A 380 10.51 -10.58 -2.32
C VAL A 380 9.33 -11.53 -2.14
N LEU A 381 9.57 -12.59 -1.37
CA LEU A 381 8.56 -13.57 -0.96
C LEU A 381 8.55 -13.77 0.56
N ASP A 382 9.74 -13.87 1.18
CA ASP A 382 9.87 -14.01 2.62
C ASP A 382 9.41 -12.73 3.33
N PRO A 383 8.38 -12.80 4.20
CA PRO A 383 7.92 -11.63 4.92
C PRO A 383 8.99 -11.05 5.86
N ASN A 384 9.98 -11.84 6.29
CA ASN A 384 11.07 -11.37 7.15
C ASN A 384 12.16 -10.58 6.39
N ASP A 385 12.13 -10.62 5.04
CA ASP A 385 13.01 -9.81 4.20
C ASP A 385 12.39 -8.44 3.86
N ILE A 386 11.27 -8.09 4.49
CA ILE A 386 10.59 -6.80 4.35
C ILE A 386 10.82 -5.98 5.63
N PRO A 387 11.37 -4.74 5.55
CA PRO A 387 11.43 -3.85 6.69
C PRO A 387 10.04 -3.49 7.19
N VAL A 388 9.79 -3.70 8.48
CA VAL A 388 8.50 -3.37 9.11
C VAL A 388 8.69 -2.32 10.19
N TYR A 389 7.83 -1.31 10.16
CA TYR A 389 7.84 -0.20 11.10
C TYR A 389 6.48 -0.04 11.78
N LEU A 390 6.47 0.16 13.10
CA LEU A 390 5.32 0.74 13.78
C LEU A 390 5.28 2.24 13.51
N TRP A 391 4.12 2.73 13.10
CA TRP A 391 3.88 4.13 12.77
C TRP A 391 3.07 4.81 13.87
N GLU A 392 3.71 5.73 14.59
CA GLU A 392 3.14 6.43 15.74
C GLU A 392 3.51 7.92 15.67
N ASP A 393 2.50 8.79 15.64
CA ASP A 393 2.65 10.27 15.66
C ASP A 393 3.62 10.81 14.60
N GLY A 394 3.51 10.31 13.36
CA GLY A 394 4.40 10.71 12.26
C GLY A 394 5.81 10.09 12.29
N LYS A 395 6.07 9.13 13.18
CA LYS A 395 7.38 8.48 13.34
C LYS A 395 7.32 6.99 13.01
N ALA A 396 8.28 6.53 12.21
CA ALA A 396 8.51 5.13 11.93
C ALA A 396 9.50 4.51 12.93
N ARG A 397 9.03 3.58 13.76
CA ARG A 397 9.86 2.79 14.67
C ARG A 397 10.03 1.37 14.14
N LYS A 398 11.25 0.98 13.79
CA LYS A 398 11.53 -0.35 13.26
C LYS A 398 11.16 -1.43 14.28
N VAL A 399 10.53 -2.51 13.81
CA VAL A 399 10.15 -3.64 14.65
C VAL A 399 10.45 -4.97 13.96
N LYS A 400 10.55 -6.02 14.77
CA LYS A 400 10.53 -7.40 14.27
C LYS A 400 9.11 -7.78 13.89
N LEU A 401 8.92 -8.40 12.74
CA LEU A 401 7.61 -8.79 12.25
C LEU A 401 6.86 -9.68 13.26
N GLU A 402 7.55 -10.59 13.92
CA GLU A 402 7.01 -11.55 14.89
C GLU A 402 6.55 -10.89 16.19
N SER A 403 6.96 -9.64 16.44
CA SER A 403 6.48 -8.87 17.60
C SER A 403 5.05 -8.35 17.41
N LEU A 404 4.54 -8.37 16.17
CA LEU A 404 3.21 -7.84 15.84
C LEU A 404 2.13 -8.89 16.09
N LYS A 405 1.02 -8.45 16.69
CA LYS A 405 -0.14 -9.31 16.94
C LYS A 405 -0.81 -9.69 15.62
N ARG A 406 -0.85 -11.00 15.35
CA ARG A 406 -1.62 -11.58 14.25
C ARG A 406 -3.11 -11.65 14.60
N THR A 407 -3.96 -11.48 13.60
CA THR A 407 -5.42 -11.73 13.66
C THR A 407 -5.74 -12.82 12.64
N PRO A 408 -5.82 -14.09 13.05
CA PRO A 408 -6.13 -15.18 12.13
C PRO A 408 -7.48 -15.00 11.43
N LEU A 409 -7.48 -14.91 10.10
CA LEU A 409 -8.67 -14.77 9.26
C LEU A 409 -8.77 -15.99 8.34
N VAL A 410 -9.55 -16.99 8.74
CA VAL A 410 -9.70 -18.19 7.90
C VAL A 410 -10.36 -17.88 6.56
N THR A 411 -9.91 -18.60 5.54
CA THR A 411 -10.32 -18.44 4.15
C THR A 411 -10.61 -19.80 3.53
N TYR A 412 -11.23 -19.81 2.35
CA TYR A 412 -11.46 -21.04 1.58
C TYR A 412 -10.57 -21.13 0.33
N TYR A 413 -9.45 -20.41 0.36
CA TYR A 413 -8.44 -20.42 -0.69
C TYR A 413 -7.90 -21.83 -0.95
N LEU A 414 -8.07 -22.32 -2.18
CA LEU A 414 -7.45 -23.57 -2.66
C LEU A 414 -7.41 -24.69 -1.61
N ARG A 415 -8.61 -25.07 -1.13
CA ARG A 415 -8.81 -26.14 -0.17
C ARG A 415 -8.17 -27.43 -0.66
N ARG A 416 -7.42 -28.09 0.23
CA ARG A 416 -6.82 -29.41 0.04
C ARG A 416 -7.79 -30.52 0.44
N ASN A 417 -8.69 -30.88 -0.46
CA ASN A 417 -9.71 -31.91 -0.25
C ASN A 417 -9.71 -33.03 -1.31
N THR A 418 -8.60 -33.14 -2.04
CA THR A 418 -8.37 -34.19 -3.05
C THR A 418 -7.07 -34.92 -2.77
N ASN A 419 -6.79 -36.00 -3.52
CA ASN A 419 -5.57 -36.79 -3.36
C ASN A 419 -5.34 -37.33 -1.93
N GLY A 420 -6.43 -37.72 -1.25
CA GLY A 420 -6.41 -38.24 0.12
C GLY A 420 -6.31 -37.18 1.22
N GLN A 421 -6.27 -35.88 0.88
CA GLN A 421 -6.30 -34.78 1.83
C GLN A 421 -7.74 -34.42 2.22
N ASN A 422 -7.92 -33.94 3.47
CA ASN A 422 -9.22 -33.52 4.00
C ASN A 422 -9.05 -32.28 4.90
N GLU A 423 -8.66 -31.17 4.29
CA GLU A 423 -8.61 -29.86 4.95
C GLU A 423 -10.01 -29.31 5.17
N ASP A 424 -10.23 -28.51 6.20
CA ASP A 424 -11.50 -27.82 6.41
C ASP A 424 -11.79 -26.80 5.30
N LYS A 425 -13.08 -26.56 5.02
CA LYS A 425 -13.47 -25.58 3.99
C LYS A 425 -12.91 -24.19 4.28
N TYR A 426 -12.97 -23.75 5.53
CA TYR A 426 -12.34 -22.52 5.98
C TYR A 426 -11.13 -22.90 6.83
N HIS A 427 -9.95 -22.50 6.39
CA HIS A 427 -8.67 -22.87 7.00
C HIS A 427 -7.68 -21.70 6.93
N LEU A 428 -6.54 -21.86 7.60
CA LEU A 428 -5.36 -21.01 7.38
C LEU A 428 -4.42 -21.74 6.43
N CYS A 429 -3.84 -21.03 5.45
CA CYS A 429 -2.72 -21.53 4.66
C CYS A 429 -1.41 -21.29 5.43
N ASP A 430 -1.24 -21.94 6.57
CA ASP A 430 -0.16 -21.74 7.54
C ASP A 430 0.87 -22.89 7.55
N GLU A 431 0.85 -23.74 6.52
CA GLU A 431 1.86 -24.79 6.39
C GLU A 431 3.26 -24.17 6.28
N PRO A 432 4.27 -24.70 7.00
CA PRO A 432 5.63 -24.18 6.91
C PRO A 432 6.12 -24.11 5.47
N PHE A 433 6.75 -22.99 5.12
CA PHE A 433 7.30 -22.76 3.78
C PHE A 433 8.81 -22.52 3.86
N ASP A 434 9.57 -23.16 2.97
CA ASP A 434 11.01 -22.95 2.89
C ASP A 434 11.34 -21.76 1.98
N TYR A 435 11.75 -20.66 2.60
CA TYR A 435 12.17 -19.44 1.91
C TYR A 435 13.62 -19.47 1.40
N SER A 436 14.39 -20.54 1.66
CA SER A 436 15.81 -20.62 1.31
C SER A 436 16.09 -20.35 -0.18
N SER A 437 15.23 -20.85 -1.08
CA SER A 437 15.33 -20.63 -2.54
C SER A 437 14.98 -19.20 -2.98
N TRP A 438 14.45 -18.38 -2.08
CA TRP A 438 13.97 -17.02 -2.33
C TRP A 438 14.84 -15.95 -1.67
N LYS A 439 15.85 -16.36 -0.89
CA LYS A 439 16.89 -15.48 -0.34
C LYS A 439 17.80 -14.99 -1.47
N LYS A 440 17.34 -13.98 -2.23
CA LYS A 440 18.17 -13.32 -3.28
C LYS A 440 19.10 -12.23 -2.74
N GLY A 441 19.04 -11.95 -1.44
CA GLY A 441 19.93 -11.04 -0.75
C GLY A 441 19.30 -10.71 0.60
N THR A 442 20.07 -10.83 1.69
CA THR A 442 19.72 -10.21 2.97
C THR A 442 19.31 -8.76 2.72
N LEU A 443 18.21 -8.31 3.37
CA LEU A 443 17.92 -6.88 3.61
C LEU A 443 19.24 -6.12 3.60
N SER A 444 19.41 -5.15 2.69
CA SER A 444 20.69 -4.44 2.54
C SER A 444 21.11 -3.97 3.92
N LYS A 445 22.07 -4.68 4.53
CA LYS A 445 22.61 -4.26 5.80
C LYS A 445 23.32 -2.97 5.49
N ALA A 446 23.05 -1.94 6.28
CA ALA A 446 23.91 -0.77 6.27
C ALA A 446 25.33 -1.28 6.53
N GLU A 447 26.20 -1.26 5.52
CA GLU A 447 27.59 -1.72 5.68
C GLU A 447 28.40 -0.70 6.46
N THR A 448 28.00 0.57 6.35
CA THR A 448 28.57 1.69 7.06
C THR A 448 27.47 2.51 7.71
N PRO A 449 27.74 3.11 8.86
CA PRO A 449 26.84 4.08 9.45
C PRO A 449 26.64 5.29 8.55
N ALA A 450 25.43 5.83 8.52
CA ALA A 450 25.12 7.03 7.76
C ALA A 450 23.99 7.84 8.39
N ILE A 451 24.00 9.14 8.13
CA ILE A 451 22.91 10.06 8.43
C ILE A 451 22.63 10.95 7.25
N LYS A 452 21.35 11.13 6.95
CA LYS A 452 20.90 11.95 5.84
C LYS A 452 19.55 12.59 6.21
N ALA A 453 19.35 13.85 5.86
CA ALA A 453 18.02 14.44 5.98
C ALA A 453 17.17 14.06 4.76
N LEU A 454 15.88 13.88 5.00
CA LEU A 454 14.93 13.47 3.96
C LEU A 454 13.97 14.61 3.60
N GLY A 455 13.64 15.47 4.56
CA GLY A 455 12.70 16.57 4.39
C GLY A 455 12.07 16.97 5.71
N THR A 456 10.83 17.46 5.67
CA THR A 456 10.06 17.80 6.87
C THR A 456 8.79 16.96 7.00
N ASP A 457 8.34 16.73 8.23
CA ASP A 457 7.08 16.07 8.53
C ASP A 457 5.89 17.05 8.41
N SER A 458 4.69 16.58 8.77
CA SER A 458 3.46 17.38 8.73
C SER A 458 3.41 18.55 9.71
N ASN A 459 4.37 18.62 10.65
CA ASN A 459 4.52 19.66 11.66
C ASN A 459 5.79 20.50 11.42
N ASP A 460 6.33 20.45 10.20
CA ASP A 460 7.54 21.14 9.77
C ASP A 460 8.81 20.75 10.56
N LYS A 461 8.82 19.58 11.21
CA LYS A 461 10.01 19.04 11.90
C LYS A 461 10.92 18.35 10.91
N VAL A 462 12.23 18.50 11.08
CA VAL A 462 13.23 17.89 10.18
C VAL A 462 13.27 16.38 10.39
N VAL A 463 12.99 15.64 9.31
CA VAL A 463 13.03 14.18 9.26
C VAL A 463 14.38 13.74 8.69
N MET A 464 15.04 12.85 9.41
CA MET A 464 16.32 12.27 9.02
C MET A 464 16.24 10.75 9.03
N GLU A 465 17.07 10.17 8.18
CA GLU A 465 17.39 8.76 8.15
C GLU A 465 18.70 8.54 8.87
N VAL A 466 18.73 7.54 9.76
CA VAL A 466 19.95 7.01 10.36
C VAL A 466 20.06 5.53 10.01
N SER A 467 21.19 5.16 9.42
CA SER A 467 21.53 3.78 9.09
C SER A 467 22.54 3.26 10.10
N VAL A 468 22.22 2.13 10.75
CA VAL A 468 23.04 1.52 11.82
C VAL A 468 23.46 0.11 11.40
N PRO A 469 24.77 -0.20 11.29
CA PRO A 469 25.24 -1.50 10.79
C PRO A 469 24.99 -2.67 11.75
N GLU A 470 24.98 -2.40 13.04
CA GLU A 470 24.79 -3.37 14.12
C GLU A 470 23.87 -2.81 15.20
N LYS A 471 23.39 -3.67 16.08
CA LYS A 471 22.51 -3.23 17.16
C LYS A 471 23.28 -2.40 18.18
N GLY A 472 22.76 -1.23 18.57
CA GLY A 472 23.40 -0.40 19.60
C GLY A 472 22.71 0.93 19.86
N ASP A 473 23.30 1.67 20.79
CA ASP A 473 22.89 3.03 21.13
C ASP A 473 23.63 4.01 20.21
N VAL A 474 22.89 4.96 19.64
CA VAL A 474 23.46 6.05 18.86
C VAL A 474 22.95 7.39 19.38
N TYR A 475 23.79 8.40 19.33
CA TYR A 475 23.39 9.78 19.56
C TYR A 475 23.68 10.61 18.32
N VAL A 476 22.70 11.45 17.97
CA VAL A 476 22.82 12.40 16.87
C VAL A 476 23.04 13.79 17.46
N ASP A 477 24.28 14.25 17.37
CA ASP A 477 24.68 15.62 17.71
C ASP A 477 24.33 16.55 16.57
N ILE A 478 23.70 17.68 16.87
CA ILE A 478 23.42 18.74 15.92
C ILE A 478 24.21 19.98 16.36
N LEU A 479 25.11 20.43 15.50
CA LEU A 479 26.00 21.55 15.76
C LEU A 479 25.65 22.70 14.83
N ASN A 480 25.74 23.94 15.32
CA ASN A 480 25.60 25.10 14.46
C ASN A 480 26.87 25.33 13.61
N ARG A 481 26.85 26.33 12.72
CA ARG A 481 28.00 26.75 11.90
C ARG A 481 29.29 27.09 12.67
N HIS A 482 29.22 27.26 13.99
CA HIS A 482 30.38 27.54 14.85
C HIS A 482 30.91 26.26 15.53
N GLY A 483 30.32 25.09 15.25
CA GLY A 483 30.67 23.83 15.90
C GLY A 483 30.12 23.72 17.33
N GLU A 484 29.14 24.57 17.72
CA GLU A 484 28.53 24.48 19.04
C GLU A 484 27.36 23.49 19.00
N LEU A 485 27.33 22.54 19.94
CA LEU A 485 26.23 21.60 20.11
C LEU A 485 24.95 22.35 20.49
N VAL A 486 23.97 22.36 19.59
CA VAL A 486 22.67 23.00 19.80
C VAL A 486 21.58 22.00 20.17
N TRP A 487 21.75 20.73 19.83
CA TRP A 487 20.81 19.67 20.15
C TRP A 487 21.48 18.29 20.13
N ARG A 488 20.96 17.36 20.95
CA ARG A 488 21.36 15.96 20.93
C ARG A 488 20.13 15.08 20.98
N MET A 489 19.97 14.21 19.98
CA MET A 489 18.95 13.16 19.99
C MET A 489 19.59 11.86 20.45
N HIS A 490 18.99 11.22 21.45
CA HIS A 490 19.37 9.88 21.90
C HIS A 490 18.45 8.87 21.25
N ALA A 491 19.02 7.87 20.58
CA ALA A 491 18.29 6.75 20.03
C ALA A 491 18.91 5.46 20.57
N ASP A 492 18.30 4.99 21.65
CA ASP A 492 18.79 3.84 22.40
C ASP A 492 18.31 2.53 21.75
N ASN A 493 19.18 1.52 21.78
CA ASN A 493 18.88 0.13 21.45
C ASN A 493 18.29 -0.06 20.03
N LEU A 494 18.81 0.68 19.05
CA LEU A 494 18.42 0.54 17.66
C LEU A 494 18.89 -0.82 17.11
N GLU A 495 17.98 -1.58 16.49
CA GLU A 495 18.34 -2.78 15.74
C GLU A 495 19.15 -2.41 14.48
N ALA A 496 19.87 -3.36 13.88
CA ALA A 496 20.58 -3.09 12.63
C ALA A 496 19.62 -2.67 11.49
N GLY A 497 20.07 -1.72 10.66
CA GLY A 497 19.41 -1.19 9.46
C GLY A 497 18.98 0.26 9.61
N THR A 498 17.95 0.64 8.84
CA THR A 498 17.53 2.04 8.67
C THR A 498 16.44 2.46 9.64
N HIS A 499 16.57 3.66 10.22
CA HIS A 499 15.65 4.23 11.22
C HIS A 499 15.32 5.68 10.91
N GLN A 500 14.12 6.10 11.27
CA GLN A 500 13.73 7.51 11.27
C GLN A 500 14.17 8.16 12.59
N VAL A 501 14.80 9.33 12.50
CA VAL A 501 14.95 10.25 13.63
C VAL A 501 14.34 11.61 13.24
N VAL A 502 13.71 12.28 14.21
CA VAL A 502 13.03 13.56 13.98
C VAL A 502 13.63 14.59 14.90
N TRP A 503 14.18 15.66 14.32
CA TRP A 503 14.66 16.79 15.09
C TRP A 503 13.49 17.73 15.42
N ASP A 504 13.13 17.77 16.70
CA ASP A 504 12.05 18.57 17.27
C ASP A 504 12.54 19.71 18.18
N GLY A 505 13.84 20.00 18.16
CA GLY A 505 14.45 21.13 18.86
C GLY A 505 14.34 22.44 18.08
N PHE A 506 14.87 23.53 18.65
CA PHE A 506 14.83 24.85 18.03
C PHE A 506 15.74 24.92 16.80
N SER A 507 15.19 24.80 15.60
CA SER A 507 15.91 24.98 14.33
C SER A 507 15.76 26.43 13.87
N SER A 508 16.75 27.28 14.13
CA SER A 508 16.85 28.59 13.46
C SER A 508 17.36 28.43 12.03
N PRO A 509 17.09 29.34 11.08
CA PRO A 509 17.66 29.24 9.74
C PRO A 509 19.19 29.35 9.81
N GLY A 510 19.89 28.38 9.23
CA GLY A 510 21.34 28.29 9.33
C GLY A 510 21.91 27.00 8.77
N LEU A 511 23.24 26.94 8.73
CA LEU A 511 23.98 25.74 8.40
C LEU A 511 24.27 24.97 9.68
N TYR A 512 24.00 23.67 9.65
CA TYR A 512 24.15 22.76 10.77
C TYR A 512 24.93 21.53 10.35
N ASN A 513 25.78 21.02 11.23
CA ASN A 513 26.42 19.73 11.05
C ASN A 513 25.71 18.71 11.93
N THR A 514 25.44 17.54 11.38
CA THR A 514 24.90 16.40 12.12
C THR A 514 25.99 15.34 12.25
N TYR A 515 26.17 14.83 13.47
CA TYR A 515 27.11 13.75 13.74
C TYR A 515 26.39 12.62 14.43
N VAL A 516 26.39 11.44 13.82
CA VAL A 516 26.02 10.21 14.52
C VAL A 516 27.26 9.67 15.19
N LYS A 517 27.15 9.43 16.49
CA LYS A 517 28.22 8.84 17.29
C LYS A 517 27.68 7.65 18.07
N GLY A 518 28.52 6.64 18.22
CA GLY A 518 28.20 5.42 18.96
C GLY A 518 29.01 4.24 18.45
N MET A 519 29.21 3.23 19.30
CA MET A 519 29.75 1.91 18.89
C MET A 519 31.09 1.94 18.12
N GLY A 520 31.95 2.94 18.36
CA GLY A 520 33.30 3.01 17.79
C GLY A 520 33.37 3.56 16.36
N TRP A 521 32.30 4.16 15.85
CA TRP A 521 32.27 4.84 14.56
C TRP A 521 31.53 6.17 14.63
N ASP A 522 31.93 7.09 13.75
CA ASP A 522 31.33 8.41 13.61
C ASP A 522 30.91 8.62 12.15
N ALA A 523 29.70 9.11 11.93
CA ALA A 523 29.23 9.57 10.62
C ALA A 523 28.88 11.06 10.70
N GLU A 524 29.33 11.84 9.74
CA GLU A 524 29.08 13.29 9.66
C GLU A 524 28.32 13.61 8.38
N SER A 525 27.34 14.52 8.50
CA SER A 525 26.63 15.11 7.38
C SER A 525 26.37 16.59 7.63
N GLU A 526 26.64 17.42 6.62
CA GLU A 526 26.35 18.85 6.65
C GLU A 526 24.94 19.09 6.09
N MET A 527 24.14 19.85 6.83
CA MET A 527 22.76 20.16 6.50
C MET A 527 22.53 21.66 6.48
N VAL A 528 21.92 22.16 5.42
CA VAL A 528 21.47 23.55 5.38
C VAL A 528 19.99 23.59 5.75
N ILE A 529 19.62 24.31 6.80
CA ILE A 529 18.22 24.53 7.18
C ILE A 529 17.83 25.95 6.85
N TYR A 530 16.79 26.05 6.03
CA TYR A 530 16.12 27.30 5.71
C TYR A 530 14.78 27.25 6.44
N THR A 531 14.56 28.18 7.36
CA THR A 531 13.22 28.41 7.95
C THR A 531 12.46 29.43 7.14
#